data_AF-A0A973SU54-F1
#
_entry.id   AF-A0A973SU54-F1
#
_cell.length_a   1.000
_cell.length_b   1.000
_cell.length_c   1.000
_cell.angle_alpha   90.00
_cell.angle_beta   90.00
_cell.angle_gamma   90.00
#
_symmetry.space_group_name_H-M   'P 1'
#
loop_
_entity.id
_entity.type
_entity.pdbx_description
1 polymer ?
#
loop_
_entity_poly.entity_id
_entity_poly.type
_entity_poly.pdbx_seq_one_letter_code
_entity_poly.pdbx_strand_id
1 'polypeptide(L)'
;MARELAQVPGVVGVTLGGSRARGTALPGSDVDLGLYYRGGLDTGALRALAFELTGERVEVTEPGGWGPWVDGGAWLRVDGTPVDWIYRDLDRVSAVWDDCRAGRFTVGQQNGHPLGFYSHVYAGELALGQVLADPTGELGKLKAELS
;
A
#
# COMPACT_ATOMS: atom_id res chain seq x y z
N MET A 1 11.06 10.38 0.98
CA MET A 1 10.36 9.09 1.17
C MET A 1 9.68 8.55 -0.09
N ALA A 2 8.55 9.11 -0.58
CA ALA A 2 7.79 8.46 -1.67
C ALA A 2 8.57 8.23 -2.98
N ARG A 3 9.47 9.15 -3.36
CA ARG A 3 10.34 8.98 -4.54
C ARG A 3 11.39 7.89 -4.34
N GLU A 4 11.96 7.76 -3.15
CA GLU A 4 12.95 6.71 -2.82
C GLU A 4 12.27 5.33 -2.79
N LEU A 5 11.07 5.26 -2.20
CA LEU A 5 10.24 4.04 -2.24
C LEU A 5 9.93 3.62 -3.67
N ALA A 6 9.62 4.56 -4.56
CA ALA A 6 9.36 4.26 -5.97
C ALA A 6 10.61 3.81 -6.77
N GLN A 7 11.82 3.91 -6.19
CA GLN A 7 13.06 3.39 -6.79
C GLN A 7 13.39 1.98 -6.32
N VAL A 8 12.68 1.45 -5.31
CA VAL A 8 12.87 0.08 -4.83
C VAL A 8 12.45 -0.91 -5.92
N PRO A 9 13.29 -1.89 -6.28
CA PRO A 9 12.94 -2.88 -7.29
C PRO A 9 11.63 -3.60 -6.97
N GLY A 10 10.75 -3.67 -7.97
CA GLY A 10 9.40 -4.24 -7.85
C GLY A 10 8.30 -3.22 -7.56
N VAL A 11 8.63 -2.06 -6.96
CA VAL A 11 7.65 -0.99 -6.75
C VAL A 11 7.33 -0.31 -8.07
N VAL A 12 6.05 -0.28 -8.43
CA VAL A 12 5.53 0.37 -9.65
C VAL A 12 4.95 1.74 -9.36
N GLY A 13 4.58 2.02 -8.11
CA GLY A 13 4.16 3.34 -7.66
C GLY A 13 3.83 3.40 -6.17
N VAL A 14 3.65 4.63 -5.68
CA VAL A 14 3.41 4.92 -4.26
C VAL A 14 2.23 5.88 -4.13
N THR A 15 1.30 5.55 -3.25
CA THR A 15 0.16 6.41 -2.91
C THR A 15 0.18 6.84 -1.46
N LEU A 16 -0.32 8.03 -1.15
CA LEU A 16 -0.80 8.39 0.17
C LEU A 16 -2.23 7.86 0.33
N GLY A 17 -2.49 7.14 1.41
CA GLY A 17 -3.80 6.61 1.78
C GLY A 17 -4.39 7.27 3.02
N GLY A 18 -5.38 6.59 3.59
CA GLY A 18 -5.90 6.87 4.92
C GLY A 18 -6.55 8.23 5.11
N SER A 19 -6.42 8.75 6.34
CA SER A 19 -7.04 10.03 6.74
C SER A 19 -6.41 11.23 6.04
N ARG A 20 -5.11 11.16 5.74
CA ARG A 20 -4.36 12.25 5.08
C ARG A 20 -4.74 12.39 3.61
N ALA A 21 -4.91 11.30 2.88
CA ALA A 21 -5.39 11.34 1.49
C ALA A 21 -6.81 11.91 1.38
N ARG A 22 -7.66 11.64 2.39
CA ARG A 22 -9.06 12.10 2.43
C ARG A 22 -9.23 13.50 3.04
N GLY A 23 -8.16 14.14 3.49
CA GLY A 23 -8.21 15.46 4.13
C GLY A 23 -8.87 15.47 5.53
N THR A 24 -9.00 14.31 6.18
CA THR A 24 -9.62 14.15 7.51
C THR A 24 -8.60 13.85 8.61
N ALA A 25 -7.31 14.10 8.36
CA ALA A 25 -6.23 13.83 9.30
C ALA A 25 -6.22 14.81 10.47
N LEU A 26 -5.90 14.29 11.66
CA LEU A 26 -5.66 15.08 12.87
C LEU A 26 -4.16 15.26 13.11
N PRO A 27 -3.73 16.18 14.00
CA PRO A 27 -2.30 16.45 14.28
C PRO A 27 -1.46 15.25 14.78
N GLY A 28 -2.05 14.09 15.04
CA GLY A 28 -1.34 12.85 15.40
C GLY A 28 -1.59 11.68 14.44
N SER A 29 -2.27 11.91 13.32
CA SER A 29 -2.54 10.84 12.34
C SER A 29 -1.25 10.30 11.74
N ASP A 30 -1.22 9.00 11.60
CA ASP A 30 -0.27 8.24 10.79
C ASP A 30 -0.23 8.71 9.33
N VAL A 31 0.83 8.29 8.64
CA VAL A 31 1.00 8.44 7.20
C VAL A 31 0.93 7.05 6.58
N ASP A 32 -0.21 6.73 5.96
CA ASP A 32 -0.38 5.49 5.20
C ASP A 32 0.23 5.64 3.80
N LEU A 33 1.27 4.87 3.51
CA LEU A 33 1.84 4.75 2.17
C LEU A 33 1.50 3.39 1.58
N GLY A 34 0.71 3.40 0.51
CA GLY A 34 0.48 2.23 -0.33
C GLY A 34 1.65 2.04 -1.29
N LEU A 35 2.38 0.94 -1.14
CA LEU A 35 3.47 0.52 -2.01
C LEU A 35 2.90 -0.46 -3.03
N TYR A 36 2.60 0.04 -4.22
CA TYR A 36 2.10 -0.79 -5.30
C TYR A 36 3.27 -1.45 -5.97
N TYR A 37 3.23 -2.77 -6.07
CA TYR A 37 4.31 -3.57 -6.62
C TYR A 37 3.78 -4.57 -7.64
N ARG A 38 4.67 -5.07 -8.50
CA ARG A 38 4.38 -6.18 -9.42
C ARG A 38 5.57 -7.12 -9.50
N GLY A 39 5.28 -8.42 -9.55
CA GLY A 39 6.32 -9.44 -9.55
C GLY A 39 6.98 -9.56 -8.17
N GLY A 40 8.31 -9.54 -8.12
CA GLY A 40 9.05 -9.58 -6.85
C GLY A 40 9.24 -8.19 -6.25
N LEU A 41 8.93 -8.03 -4.96
CA LEU A 41 9.24 -6.83 -4.19
C LEU A 41 10.57 -7.00 -3.45
N ASP A 42 11.52 -6.09 -3.65
CA ASP A 42 12.81 -6.14 -2.95
C ASP A 42 12.68 -5.62 -1.51
N THR A 43 12.31 -6.53 -0.62
CA THR A 43 12.19 -6.26 0.82
C THR A 43 13.52 -6.02 1.50
N GLY A 44 14.63 -6.48 0.91
CA GLY A 44 15.99 -6.17 1.37
C GLY A 44 16.29 -4.69 1.20
N ALA A 45 15.99 -4.13 0.03
CA ALA A 45 16.09 -2.70 -0.24
C ALA A 45 15.12 -1.88 0.65
N LEU A 46 13.91 -2.38 0.91
CA LEU A 46 12.99 -1.73 1.86
C LEU A 46 13.56 -1.69 3.29
N ARG A 47 14.18 -2.77 3.78
CA ARG A 47 14.84 -2.78 5.10
C ARG A 47 15.98 -1.77 5.18
N ALA A 48 16.79 -1.67 4.13
CA ALA A 48 17.87 -0.70 4.06
C ALA A 48 17.33 0.74 4.10
N LEU A 49 16.33 1.05 3.27
CA LEU A 49 15.69 2.36 3.25
C LEU A 49 14.99 2.68 4.59
N ALA A 50 14.34 1.72 5.22
CA ALA A 50 13.73 1.91 6.53
C ALA A 50 14.78 2.29 7.58
N PHE A 51 15.93 1.60 7.59
CA PHE A 51 17.04 1.92 8.47
C PHE A 51 17.61 3.32 8.22
N GLU A 52 17.75 3.74 6.96
CA GLU A 52 18.19 5.08 6.61
C GLU A 52 17.23 6.17 7.10
N LEU A 53 15.92 5.91 7.05
CA LEU A 53 14.88 6.87 7.44
C LEU A 53 14.67 6.95 8.96
N THR A 54 14.82 5.85 9.68
CA THR A 54 14.53 5.80 11.13
C THR A 54 15.79 5.83 12.00
N GLY A 55 16.95 5.47 11.44
CA GLY A 55 18.19 5.25 12.19
C GLY A 55 18.21 3.96 13.02
N GLU A 56 17.19 3.11 12.90
CA GLU A 56 17.06 1.86 13.65
C GLU A 56 16.54 0.70 12.78
N ARG A 57 16.71 -0.52 13.26
CA ARG A 57 16.23 -1.71 12.52
C ARG A 57 14.72 -1.79 12.61
N VAL A 58 14.05 -1.72 11.46
CA VAL A 58 12.59 -1.87 11.33
C VAL A 58 12.26 -3.28 10.83
N GLU A 59 11.22 -3.87 11.41
CA GLU A 59 10.65 -5.12 10.90
C GLU A 59 9.86 -4.83 9.62
N VAL A 60 10.39 -5.28 8.50
CA VAL A 60 9.75 -5.26 7.18
C VAL A 60 9.31 -6.68 6.89
N THR A 61 8.07 -6.90 6.46
CA THR A 61 7.65 -8.27 6.12
C THR A 61 7.99 -8.61 4.68
N GLU A 62 8.05 -9.91 4.38
CA GLU A 62 7.88 -10.39 3.00
C GLU A 62 6.42 -10.21 2.57
N PRO A 63 6.12 -10.16 1.25
CA PRO A 63 4.76 -10.35 0.76
C PRO A 63 4.14 -11.65 1.32
N GLY A 64 2.88 -11.60 1.70
CA GLY A 64 2.13 -12.59 2.49
C GLY A 64 2.34 -12.51 4.01
N GLY A 65 3.28 -11.71 4.51
CA GLY A 65 3.71 -11.75 5.92
C GLY A 65 2.66 -11.30 6.94
N TRP A 66 1.68 -10.48 6.53
CA TRP A 66 0.55 -10.06 7.36
C TRP A 66 -0.74 -10.83 7.06
N GLY A 67 -0.66 -11.85 6.20
CA GLY A 67 -1.77 -12.70 5.82
C GLY A 67 -2.28 -12.45 4.40
N PRO A 68 -3.45 -13.00 4.05
CA PRO A 68 -3.88 -13.12 2.67
C PRO A 68 -4.43 -11.84 2.06
N TRP A 69 -4.71 -10.76 2.81
CA TRP A 69 -5.31 -9.54 2.27
C TRP A 69 -4.44 -8.31 2.46
N VAL A 70 -4.13 -7.95 3.71
CA VAL A 70 -3.08 -6.96 3.94
C VAL A 70 -1.78 -7.71 3.79
N ASP A 71 -1.22 -7.66 2.59
CA ASP A 71 -0.20 -8.60 2.10
C ASP A 71 1.17 -8.41 2.75
N GLY A 72 1.36 -7.37 3.55
CA GLY A 72 2.60 -7.09 4.24
C GLY A 72 2.92 -5.61 4.25
N GLY A 73 4.08 -5.30 4.80
CA GLY A 73 4.47 -3.92 5.00
C GLY A 73 5.53 -3.73 6.07
N ALA A 74 5.55 -2.51 6.59
CA ALA A 74 6.37 -2.11 7.72
C ALA A 74 5.67 -1.00 8.49
N TRP A 75 5.82 -1.03 9.82
CA TRP A 75 5.45 0.07 10.69
C TRP A 75 6.71 0.79 11.15
N LEU A 76 6.81 2.08 10.85
CA LEU A 76 7.99 2.89 11.13
C LEU A 76 7.61 4.18 11.84
N ARG A 77 8.61 4.82 12.45
CA ARG A 77 8.49 6.16 13.01
C ARG A 77 9.62 7.02 12.44
N VAL A 78 9.27 8.00 11.62
CA VAL A 78 10.22 8.90 10.95
C VAL A 78 10.03 10.30 11.52
N ASP A 79 11.08 10.86 12.10
CA ASP A 79 11.05 12.16 12.80
C ASP A 79 9.89 12.27 13.81
N GLY A 80 9.62 11.19 14.54
CA GLY A 80 8.53 11.12 15.51
C GLY A 80 7.14 10.89 14.91
N THR A 81 6.98 10.85 13.58
CA THR A 81 5.71 10.61 12.89
C THR A 81 5.53 9.12 12.60
N PRO A 82 4.41 8.47 12.99
CA PRO A 82 4.08 7.11 12.57
C PRO A 82 3.86 7.05 11.05
N VAL A 83 4.48 6.08 10.40
CA VAL A 83 4.35 5.83 8.96
C VAL A 83 4.09 4.34 8.75
N ASP A 84 3.10 4.04 7.93
CA ASP A 84 2.72 2.67 7.59
C ASP A 84 3.04 2.44 6.13
N TRP A 85 3.93 1.49 5.85
CA TRP A 85 4.11 0.96 4.50
C TRP A 85 3.20 -0.23 4.32
N ILE A 86 2.39 -0.20 3.27
CA ILE A 86 1.36 -1.20 3.03
C ILE A 86 1.52 -1.72 1.61
N TYR A 87 1.80 -3.02 1.46
CA TYR A 87 2.00 -3.63 0.15
C TYR A 87 0.68 -3.82 -0.60
N ARG A 88 0.71 -3.54 -1.90
CA ARG A 88 -0.39 -3.75 -2.83
C ARG A 88 0.11 -4.37 -4.12
N ASP A 89 -0.17 -5.65 -4.31
CA ASP A 89 0.05 -6.30 -5.60
C ASP A 89 -0.89 -5.67 -6.63
N LEU A 90 -0.32 -4.98 -7.63
CA LEU A 90 -1.08 -4.27 -8.64
C LEU A 90 -1.92 -5.23 -9.52
N ASP A 91 -1.45 -6.45 -9.76
CA ASP A 91 -2.21 -7.44 -10.55
C ASP A 91 -3.44 -7.90 -9.77
N ARG A 92 -3.30 -8.05 -8.45
CA ARG A 92 -4.43 -8.34 -7.57
C ARG A 92 -5.44 -7.19 -7.51
N VAL A 93 -4.96 -5.93 -7.44
CA VAL A 93 -5.85 -4.76 -7.46
C VAL A 93 -6.66 -4.73 -8.76
N SER A 94 -6.00 -4.97 -9.91
CA SER A 94 -6.66 -5.05 -11.21
C SER A 94 -7.69 -6.19 -11.27
N ALA A 95 -7.33 -7.39 -10.83
CA ALA A 95 -8.23 -8.54 -10.85
C ALA A 95 -9.48 -8.33 -9.95
N VAL A 96 -9.28 -7.74 -8.77
CA VAL A 96 -10.37 -7.37 -7.87
C VAL A 96 -11.27 -6.30 -8.51
N TRP A 97 -10.69 -5.35 -9.24
CA TRP A 97 -11.47 -4.35 -9.95
C TRP A 97 -12.36 -4.99 -11.02
N ASP A 98 -11.81 -5.90 -11.83
CA ASP A 98 -12.57 -6.65 -12.83
C ASP A 98 -13.71 -7.47 -12.20
N ASP A 99 -13.46 -8.09 -11.05
CA ASP A 99 -14.50 -8.79 -10.29
C ASP A 99 -15.61 -7.84 -9.81
N CYS A 100 -15.23 -6.67 -9.26
CA CYS A 100 -16.20 -5.67 -8.80
C CYS A 100 -17.08 -5.18 -9.95
N ARG A 101 -16.50 -4.94 -11.12
CA ARG A 101 -17.24 -4.56 -12.34
C ARG A 101 -18.23 -5.63 -12.78
N ALA A 102 -17.94 -6.89 -12.50
CA ALA A 102 -18.83 -8.02 -12.76
C ALA A 102 -19.79 -8.32 -11.59
N GLY A 103 -19.86 -7.45 -10.57
CA GLY A 103 -20.72 -7.64 -9.40
C GLY A 103 -20.25 -8.73 -8.43
N ARG A 104 -18.98 -9.13 -8.50
CA ARG A 104 -18.37 -10.15 -7.64
C ARG A 104 -17.47 -9.49 -6.60
N PHE A 105 -17.51 -10.02 -5.38
CA PHE A 105 -16.55 -9.69 -4.33
C PHE A 105 -16.37 -10.89 -3.41
N THR A 106 -15.26 -10.89 -2.67
CA THR A 106 -14.98 -11.90 -1.64
C THR A 106 -14.88 -11.23 -0.28
N VAL A 107 -15.33 -11.94 0.75
CA VAL A 107 -15.08 -11.58 2.15
C VAL A 107 -14.21 -12.67 2.75
N GLY A 108 -12.98 -12.33 3.08
CA GLY A 108 -12.02 -13.28 3.63
C GLY A 108 -11.65 -12.97 5.07
N GLN A 109 -11.08 -13.97 5.76
CA GLN A 109 -10.55 -13.78 7.10
C GLN A 109 -9.22 -13.00 7.02
N GLN A 110 -9.03 -12.01 7.89
CA GLN A 110 -7.82 -11.19 7.98
C GLN A 110 -7.63 -10.72 9.43
N ASN A 111 -6.42 -10.89 9.95
CA ASN A 111 -6.09 -10.36 11.28
C ASN A 111 -6.26 -8.84 11.29
N GLY A 112 -6.85 -8.31 12.36
CA GLY A 112 -7.26 -6.90 12.46
C GLY A 112 -8.60 -6.56 11.82
N HIS A 113 -9.25 -7.51 11.13
CA HIS A 113 -10.56 -7.32 10.49
C HIS A 113 -11.56 -8.38 11.00
N PRO A 114 -12.13 -8.22 12.21
CA PRO A 114 -12.96 -9.24 12.84
C PRO A 114 -14.25 -9.58 12.08
N LEU A 115 -14.72 -8.68 11.21
CA LEU A 115 -15.89 -8.88 10.34
C LEU A 115 -15.50 -9.31 8.92
N GLY A 116 -14.23 -9.66 8.71
CA GLY A 116 -13.66 -10.01 7.41
C GLY A 116 -13.15 -8.81 6.63
N PHE A 117 -12.23 -9.10 5.71
CA PHE A 117 -11.71 -8.17 4.73
C PHE A 117 -12.49 -8.31 3.43
N TYR A 118 -13.01 -7.20 2.93
CA TYR A 118 -13.78 -7.17 1.68
C TYR A 118 -12.85 -6.87 0.52
N SER A 119 -12.89 -7.68 -0.54
CA SER A 119 -11.97 -7.53 -1.67
C SER A 119 -11.98 -6.14 -2.29
N HIS A 120 -13.14 -5.48 -2.40
CA HIS A 120 -13.27 -4.15 -2.99
C HIS A 120 -12.46 -3.05 -2.28
N VAL A 121 -11.93 -3.30 -1.08
CA VAL A 121 -11.00 -2.39 -0.39
C VAL A 121 -9.77 -2.08 -1.26
N TYR A 122 -9.23 -3.04 -2.02
CA TYR A 122 -8.10 -2.78 -2.93
C TYR A 122 -8.41 -1.69 -3.97
N ALA A 123 -9.58 -1.80 -4.61
CA ALA A 123 -10.04 -0.83 -5.59
C ALA A 123 -10.31 0.54 -4.94
N GLY A 124 -10.98 0.54 -3.77
CA GLY A 124 -11.30 1.75 -3.02
C GLY A 124 -10.07 2.51 -2.53
N GLU A 125 -9.03 1.81 -2.07
CA GLU A 125 -7.79 2.43 -1.61
C GLU A 125 -7.05 3.13 -2.76
N LEU A 126 -6.96 2.53 -3.94
CA LEU A 126 -6.36 3.19 -5.10
C LEU A 126 -7.24 4.35 -5.61
N ALA A 127 -8.56 4.16 -5.63
CA ALA A 127 -9.52 5.19 -6.06
C ALA A 127 -9.50 6.43 -5.16
N LEU A 128 -9.37 6.26 -3.84
CA LEU A 128 -9.36 7.35 -2.86
C LEU A 128 -7.95 7.86 -2.53
N GLY A 129 -6.91 7.06 -2.77
CA GLY A 129 -5.53 7.42 -2.50
C GLY A 129 -5.00 8.52 -3.42
N GLN A 130 -4.08 9.33 -2.93
CA GLN A 130 -3.35 10.31 -3.72
C GLN A 130 -2.06 9.69 -4.25
N VAL A 131 -1.88 9.65 -5.57
CA VAL A 131 -0.63 9.17 -6.17
C VAL A 131 0.50 10.15 -5.85
N LEU A 132 1.54 9.67 -5.16
CA LEU A 132 2.73 10.46 -4.80
C LEU A 132 3.89 10.21 -5.78
N ALA A 133 3.98 8.99 -6.32
CA ALA A 133 4.95 8.61 -7.32
C ALA A 133 4.37 7.51 -8.23
N ASP A 134 4.56 7.66 -9.53
CA ASP A 134 4.10 6.70 -10.54
C ASP A 134 5.08 6.69 -11.72
N PRO A 135 6.31 6.16 -11.51
CA PRO A 135 7.35 6.18 -12.54
C PRO A 135 7.00 5.33 -13.76
N THR A 136 6.08 4.38 -13.62
CA THR A 136 5.64 3.46 -14.67
C THR A 136 4.39 3.96 -15.41
N GLY A 137 3.60 4.84 -14.79
CA GLY A 137 2.31 5.33 -15.31
C GLY A 137 1.14 4.37 -15.06
N GLU A 138 1.39 3.25 -14.40
CA GLU A 138 0.42 2.17 -14.25
C GLU A 138 -0.63 2.48 -13.18
N LEU A 139 -0.24 3.15 -12.09
CA LEU A 139 -1.19 3.54 -11.05
C LEU A 139 -2.16 4.59 -11.59
N GLY A 140 -1.66 5.59 -12.31
CA GLY A 140 -2.49 6.62 -12.92
C GLY A 140 -3.49 6.03 -13.91
N LYS A 141 -3.05 5.07 -14.74
CA LYS A 141 -3.93 4.37 -15.68
C LYS A 141 -5.03 3.59 -14.96
N LEU A 142 -4.67 2.72 -14.01
CA LEU A 142 -5.66 1.91 -13.30
C LEU A 142 -6.61 2.77 -12.46
N LYS A 143 -6.10 3.83 -11.81
CA LYS A 143 -6.92 4.79 -11.07
C LYS A 143 -7.94 5.51 -11.96
N ALA A 144 -7.58 5.85 -13.19
CA ALA A 144 -8.51 6.46 -14.14
C ALA A 144 -9.65 5.51 -14.54
N GLU A 145 -9.41 4.19 -14.52
CA GLU A 145 -10.45 3.18 -14.78
C GLU A 145 -11.37 2.95 -13.58
N LEU A 146 -10.93 3.30 -12.36
CA LEU A 146 -11.67 3.18 -11.10
C LEU A 146 -12.59 4.38 -10.80
N SER A 147 -12.49 5.46 -11.58
CA SER A 147 -13.19 6.74 -11.38
C SER A 147 -14.41 6.89 -12.30
#